data_AF-A0AAW2VKV1-F1
#
_entry.id   AF-A0AAW2VKV1-F1
#
_cell.length_a   1.000
_cell.length_b   1.000
_cell.length_c   1.000
_cell.angle_alpha   90.00
_cell.angle_beta   90.00
_cell.angle_gamma   90.00
#
_symmetry.space_group_name_H-M   'P 1'
#
loop_
_entity.id
_entity.type
_entity.pdbx_description
1 polymer ?
#
loop_
_entity_poly.entity_id
_entity_poly.type
_entity_poly.pdbx_seq_one_letter_code
_entity_poly.pdbx_strand_id
1 'polypeptide(L)'
;MAASELKWKNTALLVVREHDPLGRDVELFRRHLYAADKPKPTSKGSVGAELADGLVIKDGDYKLVKMRFSAFFNTHLHSCLQGAGVNKLVITGVQTPNCIRQTVFDAVALDYHKVTVIVDATAAATPDIHIGTNVALT
;
A
#
# COMPACT_ATOMS: atom_id res chain seq x y z
N MET A 1 -29.90 11.19 3.26
CA MET A 1 -28.74 10.48 2.66
C MET A 1 -28.24 11.33 1.51
N ALA A 2 -27.08 12.00 1.61
CA ALA A 2 -26.58 12.85 0.50
C ALA A 2 -25.10 13.28 0.60
N ALA A 3 -24.53 13.51 1.80
CA ALA A 3 -23.19 14.12 1.90
C ALA A 3 -22.02 13.12 2.03
N SER A 4 -22.26 11.92 2.58
CA SER A 4 -21.23 10.91 2.79
C SER A 4 -20.93 10.06 1.54
N GLU A 5 -21.94 9.80 0.71
CA GLU A 5 -21.79 9.04 -0.54
C GLU A 5 -20.99 9.78 -1.62
N LEU A 6 -20.95 11.12 -1.58
CA LEU A 6 -20.16 11.90 -2.54
C LEU A 6 -18.65 11.88 -2.24
N LYS A 7 -18.25 11.68 -0.98
CA LYS A 7 -16.84 11.78 -0.57
C LYS A 7 -15.92 10.67 -1.09
N TRP A 8 -16.47 9.59 -1.63
CA TRP A 8 -15.69 8.44 -2.12
C TRP A 8 -15.90 8.17 -3.61
N LYS A 9 -16.88 8.82 -4.23
CA LYS A 9 -17.07 8.80 -5.68
C LYS A 9 -15.93 9.60 -6.31
N ASN A 10 -14.93 8.89 -6.84
CA ASN A 10 -13.73 9.41 -7.49
C ASN A 10 -12.55 9.78 -6.56
N THR A 11 -12.53 9.27 -5.33
CA THR A 11 -11.40 9.45 -4.41
C THR A 11 -10.32 8.39 -4.66
N ALA A 12 -9.09 8.83 -4.94
CA ALA A 12 -7.94 7.94 -4.90
C ALA A 12 -7.46 7.79 -3.45
N LEU A 13 -7.09 6.56 -3.08
CA LEU A 13 -6.49 6.26 -1.79
C LEU A 13 -4.99 6.02 -1.99
N LEU A 14 -4.18 6.99 -1.60
CA LEU A 14 -2.73 6.94 -1.74
C LEU A 14 -2.13 6.29 -0.50
N VAL A 15 -1.65 5.05 -0.66
CA VAL A 15 -1.06 4.27 0.42
C VAL A 15 0.46 4.46 0.41
N VAL A 16 1.00 5.01 1.49
CA VAL A 16 2.44 5.24 1.65
C VAL A 16 3.00 4.48 2.86
N ARG A 17 4.30 4.19 2.82
CA ARG A 17 5.05 3.71 3.99
C ARG A 17 5.78 4.89 4.62
N GLU A 18 5.61 5.09 5.92
CA GLU A 18 6.34 6.11 6.69
C GLU A 18 6.76 5.55 8.04
N HIS A 19 8.00 5.13 8.17
CA HIS A 19 8.49 4.51 9.39
C HIS A 19 9.03 5.54 10.39
N ASP A 20 8.96 5.18 11.67
CA ASP A 20 9.72 5.83 12.72
C ASP A 20 11.21 5.92 12.34
N PRO A 21 11.86 7.10 12.40
CA PRO A 21 13.27 7.26 12.08
C PRO A 21 14.24 6.40 12.90
N LEU A 22 13.80 5.89 14.05
CA LEU A 22 14.54 4.95 14.91
C LEU A 22 14.25 3.47 14.56
N GLY A 23 13.42 3.20 13.55
CA GLY A 23 13.09 1.85 13.10
C GLY A 23 12.29 1.02 14.11
N ARG A 24 11.61 1.65 15.07
CA ARG A 24 10.84 0.95 16.12
C ARG A 24 9.65 0.17 15.55
N ASP A 25 9.09 0.66 14.47
CA ASP A 25 7.90 0.11 13.82
C ASP A 25 8.22 -0.71 12.56
N VAL A 26 9.48 -0.90 12.18
CA VAL A 26 9.84 -1.59 10.91
C VAL A 26 9.80 -3.09 11.09
N GLU A 27 9.68 -3.83 9.97
CA GLU A 27 9.76 -5.29 10.00
C GLU A 27 11.13 -5.75 10.54
N LEU A 28 11.17 -6.86 11.30
CA LEU A 28 12.38 -7.36 11.95
C LEU A 28 13.57 -7.49 10.98
N PHE A 29 13.33 -8.05 9.80
CA PHE A 29 14.34 -8.25 8.77
C PHE A 29 14.84 -6.93 8.12
N ARG A 30 14.16 -5.79 8.33
CA ARG A 30 14.59 -4.46 7.84
C ARG A 30 15.19 -3.57 8.92
N ARG A 31 15.14 -3.96 10.20
CA ARG A 31 15.63 -3.12 11.32
C ARG A 31 17.07 -2.67 11.15
N HIS A 32 17.91 -3.52 10.58
CA HIS A 32 19.32 -3.21 10.31
C HIS A 32 19.52 -2.01 9.36
N LEU A 33 18.52 -1.65 8.54
CA LEU A 33 18.55 -0.49 7.65
C LEU A 33 18.28 0.85 8.36
N TYR A 34 17.98 0.82 9.66
CA TYR A 34 17.61 2.00 10.44
C TYR A 34 18.63 2.42 11.50
N ALA A 35 19.83 1.84 11.48
CA ALA A 35 20.93 2.31 12.32
C ALA A 35 21.35 3.75 11.96
N ALA A 36 22.10 4.42 12.86
CA ALA A 36 22.38 5.86 12.77
C ALA A 36 22.99 6.30 11.43
N ASP A 37 23.85 5.48 10.83
CA ASP A 37 24.59 5.70 9.58
C ASP A 37 23.88 5.17 8.32
N LYS A 38 22.64 4.68 8.44
CA LYS A 38 21.95 3.98 7.35
C LYS A 38 20.95 4.88 6.61
N PRO A 39 20.56 4.50 5.39
CA PRO A 39 19.61 5.28 4.58
C PRO A 39 18.22 5.42 5.19
N LYS A 40 17.82 4.54 6.12
CA LYS A 40 16.51 4.56 6.81
C LYS A 40 15.35 4.75 5.81
N PRO A 41 15.19 3.82 4.85
CA PRO A 41 14.27 3.99 3.72
C PRO A 41 12.86 4.31 4.20
N THR A 42 12.12 5.18 3.51
CA THR A 42 10.73 5.52 3.89
C THR A 42 10.59 6.04 5.33
N SER A 43 11.61 6.69 5.92
CA SER A 43 11.46 7.34 7.22
C SER A 43 10.55 8.55 7.14
N LYS A 44 9.74 8.77 8.16
CA LYS A 44 8.81 9.91 8.22
C LYS A 44 9.56 11.23 7.99
N GLY A 45 9.10 12.01 7.01
CA GLY A 45 9.69 13.29 6.63
C GLY A 45 10.96 13.21 5.78
N SER A 46 11.39 12.00 5.39
CA SER A 46 12.48 11.84 4.42
C SER A 46 11.95 11.85 2.99
N VAL A 47 12.82 12.19 2.02
CA VAL A 47 12.52 12.08 0.59
C VAL A 47 12.03 10.68 0.21
N GLY A 48 12.59 9.63 0.84
CA GLY A 48 12.17 8.25 0.59
C GLY A 48 10.74 7.92 1.05
N ALA A 49 10.09 8.79 1.82
CA ALA A 49 8.70 8.67 2.25
C ALA A 49 7.73 9.53 1.41
N GLU A 50 8.25 10.32 0.47
CA GLU A 50 7.44 11.14 -0.44
C GLU A 50 6.84 10.28 -1.56
N LEU A 51 5.86 10.84 -2.25
CA LEU A 51 5.29 10.22 -3.45
C LEU A 51 6.27 10.35 -4.62
N ALA A 52 6.26 9.35 -5.51
CA ALA A 52 7.04 9.41 -6.73
C ALA A 52 6.55 10.55 -7.64
N ASP A 53 7.46 11.07 -8.48
CA ASP A 53 7.15 12.14 -9.43
C ASP A 53 5.91 11.82 -10.27
N GLY A 54 5.03 12.80 -10.40
CA GLY A 54 3.75 12.68 -11.11
C GLY A 54 2.60 12.10 -10.28
N LEU A 55 2.86 11.54 -9.10
CA LEU A 55 1.80 11.16 -8.14
C LEU A 55 1.52 12.32 -7.19
N VAL A 56 0.33 12.91 -7.33
CA VAL A 56 -0.10 14.06 -6.52
C VAL A 56 -1.41 13.70 -5.81
N ILE A 57 -1.48 14.02 -4.52
CA ILE A 57 -2.74 13.95 -3.74
C ILE A 57 -3.58 15.15 -4.16
N LYS A 58 -4.74 14.90 -4.76
CA LYS A 58 -5.69 15.93 -5.16
C LYS A 58 -6.71 16.21 -4.04
N ASP A 59 -7.44 17.29 -4.19
CA ASP A 59 -8.57 17.59 -3.31
C ASP A 59 -9.58 16.44 -3.32
N GLY A 60 -9.86 15.90 -2.14
CA GLY A 60 -10.75 14.75 -1.95
C GLY A 60 -10.05 13.39 -1.96
N ASP A 61 -8.75 13.32 -2.26
CA ASP A 61 -7.96 12.10 -2.10
C ASP A 61 -7.68 11.81 -0.62
N TYR A 62 -7.41 10.53 -0.32
CA TYR A 62 -7.09 10.09 1.03
C TYR A 62 -5.68 9.50 1.11
N LYS A 63 -4.83 10.06 1.98
CA LYS A 63 -3.50 9.51 2.27
C LYS A 63 -3.60 8.52 3.44
N LEU A 64 -3.24 7.26 3.17
CA LEU A 64 -3.10 6.23 4.19
C LEU A 64 -1.63 5.90 4.44
N VAL A 65 -1.22 5.92 5.71
CA VAL A 65 0.12 5.54 6.13
C VAL A 65 0.10 4.11 6.69
N LYS A 66 1.00 3.24 6.22
CA LYS A 66 1.11 1.84 6.68
C LYS A 66 2.54 1.44 7.07
N MET A 67 2.65 0.55 8.05
CA MET A 67 3.95 0.04 8.54
C MET A 67 4.27 -1.38 8.10
N ARG A 68 3.33 -2.09 7.48
CA ARG A 68 3.52 -3.46 6.99
C ARG A 68 3.22 -3.54 5.50
N PHE A 69 3.35 -4.73 4.93
CA PHE A 69 3.11 -4.93 3.50
C PHE A 69 1.65 -4.63 3.15
N SER A 70 0.71 -5.25 3.85
CA SER A 70 -0.71 -4.99 3.67
C SER A 70 -1.09 -3.57 4.05
N ALA A 71 -1.93 -2.94 3.21
CA ALA A 71 -2.58 -1.68 3.53
C ALA A 71 -3.66 -1.81 4.63
N PHE A 72 -4.17 -3.02 4.88
CA PHE A 72 -5.18 -3.28 5.91
C PHE A 72 -4.56 -3.56 7.28
N PHE A 73 -3.38 -4.17 7.31
CA PHE A 73 -2.78 -4.61 8.57
C PHE A 73 -2.44 -3.42 9.48
N ASN A 74 -3.09 -3.37 10.64
CA ASN A 74 -2.94 -2.35 11.66
C ASN A 74 -3.14 -0.92 11.11
N THR A 75 -4.14 -0.75 10.24
CA THR A 75 -4.64 0.55 9.78
C THR A 75 -6.15 0.60 9.90
N HIS A 76 -6.75 1.78 9.75
CA HIS A 76 -8.19 1.98 9.73
C HIS A 76 -8.82 1.80 8.33
N LEU A 77 -8.07 1.28 7.35
CA LEU A 77 -8.50 1.21 5.95
C LEU A 77 -9.82 0.46 5.79
N HIS A 78 -9.94 -0.74 6.38
CA HIS A 78 -11.15 -1.56 6.23
C HIS A 78 -12.38 -0.84 6.78
N SER A 79 -12.29 -0.30 7.99
CA SER A 79 -13.39 0.45 8.63
C SER A 79 -13.80 1.66 7.81
N CYS A 80 -12.86 2.41 7.23
CA CYS A 80 -13.18 3.53 6.35
C CYS A 80 -13.89 3.11 5.07
N LEU A 81 -13.42 2.05 4.41
CA LEU A 81 -14.04 1.54 3.19
C LEU A 81 -15.44 0.97 3.45
N GLN A 82 -15.65 0.28 4.58
CA GLN A 82 -16.97 -0.20 5.01
C GLN A 82 -17.94 0.96 5.29
N GLY A 83 -17.49 1.96 6.06
CA GLY A 83 -18.28 3.17 6.32
C GLY A 83 -18.62 3.96 5.05
N ALA A 84 -17.81 3.79 3.99
CA ALA A 84 -18.03 4.37 2.66
C ALA A 84 -18.91 3.53 1.74
N GLY A 85 -19.28 2.30 2.13
CA GLY A 85 -19.98 1.35 1.26
C GLY A 85 -19.13 0.82 0.09
N VAL A 86 -17.80 0.93 0.17
CA VAL A 86 -16.89 0.46 -0.88
C VAL A 86 -16.68 -1.05 -0.73
N ASN A 87 -17.08 -1.82 -1.74
CA ASN A 87 -16.92 -3.28 -1.80
C ASN A 87 -16.16 -3.76 -3.05
N LYS A 88 -15.67 -2.85 -3.89
CA LYS A 88 -14.84 -3.16 -5.07
C LYS A 88 -13.55 -2.35 -5.00
N LEU A 89 -12.41 -3.00 -5.24
CA LEU A 89 -11.09 -2.38 -5.17
C LEU A 89 -10.34 -2.56 -6.48
N VAL A 90 -9.66 -1.49 -6.90
CA VAL A 90 -8.64 -1.52 -7.94
C VAL A 90 -7.30 -1.21 -7.27
N ILE A 91 -6.32 -2.11 -7.39
CA ILE A 91 -5.05 -2.05 -6.68
C ILE A 91 -3.91 -1.88 -7.69
N THR A 92 -3.07 -0.88 -7.45
CA THR A 92 -1.89 -0.51 -8.25
C THR A 92 -0.71 -0.17 -7.34
N GLY A 93 0.49 0.02 -7.90
CA GLY A 93 1.69 0.46 -7.18
C GLY A 93 2.74 -0.64 -6.98
N VAL A 94 3.58 -0.49 -5.96
CA VAL A 94 4.74 -1.38 -5.76
C VAL A 94 4.90 -1.90 -4.32
N GLN A 95 5.44 -3.11 -4.11
CA GLN A 95 5.82 -4.10 -5.12
C GLN A 95 4.91 -5.33 -5.12
N THR A 96 4.78 -5.97 -6.28
CA THR A 96 3.92 -7.12 -6.56
C THR A 96 4.01 -8.23 -5.52
N PRO A 97 5.19 -8.81 -5.19
CA PRO A 97 5.26 -9.96 -4.29
C PRO A 97 4.93 -9.62 -2.83
N ASN A 98 4.95 -8.34 -2.46
CA ASN A 98 4.86 -7.90 -1.07
C ASN A 98 3.60 -7.07 -0.83
N CYS A 99 3.71 -5.74 -0.95
CA CYS A 99 2.64 -4.82 -0.59
C CYS A 99 1.37 -5.06 -1.41
N ILE A 100 1.51 -5.30 -2.71
CA ILE A 100 0.37 -5.54 -3.60
C ILE A 100 -0.28 -6.88 -3.26
N ARG A 101 0.50 -7.98 -3.31
CA ARG A 101 -0.03 -9.33 -3.02
C ARG A 101 -0.69 -9.44 -1.64
N GLN A 102 -0.05 -8.93 -0.58
CA GLN A 102 -0.65 -9.04 0.76
C GLN A 102 -1.91 -8.18 0.89
N THR A 103 -1.94 -6.98 0.29
CA THR A 103 -3.16 -6.15 0.29
C THR A 103 -4.30 -6.81 -0.48
N VAL A 104 -4.00 -7.45 -1.61
CA VAL A 104 -4.99 -8.22 -2.40
C VAL A 104 -5.54 -9.39 -1.59
N PHE A 105 -4.68 -10.18 -0.95
CA PHE A 105 -5.11 -11.33 -0.16
C PHE A 105 -5.94 -10.91 1.05
N ASP A 106 -5.53 -9.86 1.77
CA ASP A 106 -6.33 -9.31 2.87
C ASP A 106 -7.68 -8.76 2.37
N ALA A 107 -7.73 -8.09 1.20
CA ALA A 107 -8.99 -7.66 0.61
C ALA A 107 -9.92 -8.85 0.27
N VAL A 108 -9.38 -9.94 -0.27
CA VAL A 108 -10.18 -11.14 -0.53
C VAL A 108 -10.66 -11.76 0.79
N ALA A 109 -9.80 -11.85 1.80
CA ALA A 109 -10.15 -12.39 3.12
C ALA A 109 -11.17 -11.54 3.89
N LEU A 110 -11.26 -10.25 3.57
CA LEU A 110 -12.24 -9.29 4.12
C LEU A 110 -13.52 -9.19 3.26
N ASP A 111 -13.76 -10.14 2.37
CA ASP A 111 -14.98 -10.25 1.54
C ASP A 111 -15.26 -9.05 0.62
N TYR A 112 -14.23 -8.37 0.12
CA TYR A 112 -14.43 -7.40 -0.96
C TYR A 112 -14.90 -8.12 -2.24
N HIS A 113 -16.11 -7.79 -2.69
CA HIS A 113 -16.80 -8.47 -3.81
C HIS A 113 -15.99 -8.53 -5.11
N LYS A 114 -15.14 -7.55 -5.36
CA LYS A 114 -14.24 -7.54 -6.53
C LYS A 114 -12.93 -6.88 -6.18
N VAL A 115 -11.82 -7.60 -6.38
CA VAL A 115 -10.47 -7.08 -6.26
C VAL A 115 -9.79 -7.20 -7.61
N THR A 116 -9.40 -6.07 -8.20
CA THR A 116 -8.75 -6.01 -9.52
C THR A 116 -7.34 -5.46 -9.35
N VAL A 117 -6.36 -6.13 -9.93
CA VAL A 117 -4.98 -5.64 -9.99
C VAL A 117 -4.71 -5.14 -11.40
N ILE A 118 -4.16 -3.94 -11.52
CA ILE A 118 -3.75 -3.39 -12.82
C ILE A 118 -2.28 -3.75 -13.04
N VAL A 119 -2.05 -4.76 -13.88
CA VAL A 119 -0.74 -5.43 -14.01
C VAL A 119 0.34 -4.50 -14.56
N ASP A 120 -0.02 -3.62 -15.51
CA ASP A 120 0.85 -2.60 -16.11
C ASP A 120 1.03 -1.35 -15.22
N ALA A 121 0.19 -1.20 -14.19
CA ALA A 121 0.36 -0.19 -13.12
C ALA A 121 0.90 -0.81 -11.82
N THR A 122 1.49 -2.00 -11.88
CA THR A 122 2.19 -2.64 -10.77
C THR A 122 3.58 -3.09 -11.20
N ALA A 123 4.53 -3.20 -10.26
CA ALA A 123 5.88 -3.61 -10.58
C ALA A 123 6.56 -4.38 -9.44
N ALA A 124 7.64 -5.08 -9.77
CA ALA A 124 8.54 -5.74 -8.84
C ALA A 124 10.00 -5.45 -9.24
N ALA A 125 10.95 -5.96 -8.44
CA ALA A 125 12.38 -5.79 -8.70
C ALA A 125 12.82 -6.34 -10.07
N THR A 126 12.17 -7.39 -10.56
CA THR A 126 12.39 -7.95 -11.91
C THR A 126 11.06 -8.38 -12.54
N PRO A 127 10.98 -8.47 -13.88
CA PRO A 127 9.80 -9.02 -14.57
C PRO A 127 9.46 -10.44 -14.12
N ASP A 128 10.45 -11.30 -13.89
CA ASP A 128 10.19 -12.69 -13.47
C ASP A 128 9.51 -12.77 -12.09
N ILE A 129 9.91 -11.89 -11.16
CA ILE A 129 9.26 -11.79 -9.85
C ILE A 129 7.86 -11.19 -9.99
N HIS A 130 7.66 -10.25 -10.93
CA HIS A 130 6.38 -9.60 -11.20
C HIS A 130 5.35 -10.61 -11.73
N ILE A 131 5.75 -11.41 -12.73
CA ILE A 131 4.88 -12.35 -13.44
C ILE A 131 4.79 -13.70 -12.69
N GLY A 132 5.77 -14.01 -11.82
CA GLY A 132 5.82 -15.25 -11.07
C GLY A 132 6.35 -16.45 -11.86
N THR A 133 7.17 -16.20 -12.88
CA THR A 133 7.69 -17.22 -13.82
C THR A 133 8.86 -18.04 -13.29
N ASN A 134 9.53 -17.59 -12.22
CA ASN A 134 10.65 -18.29 -11.57
C ASN A 134 10.27 -18.98 -10.25
N VAL A 135 9.00 -19.36 -10.05
CA VAL A 135 8.64 -20.28 -8.96
C VAL A 135 9.08 -21.68 -9.38
N ALA A 136 10.38 -21.96 -9.24
CA ALA A 136 10.84 -23.33 -9.16
C ALA A 136 10.14 -23.95 -7.94
N LEU A 137 9.10 -24.73 -8.21
CA LEU A 137 8.52 -25.67 -7.26
C LEU A 137 9.56 -26.77 -7.05
N THR A 138 10.60 -26.49 -6.26
CA THR A 138 11.56 -27.48 -5.75
C THR A 138 11.13 -27.91 -4.37
#